data_AF-A0A1F4XEJ5-F1
#
_entry.id   AF-A0A1F4XEJ5-F1
#
_cell.length_a   1.000
_cell.length_b   1.000
_cell.length_c   1.000
_cell.angle_alpha   90.00
_cell.angle_beta   90.00
_cell.angle_gamma   90.00
#
_symmetry.space_group_name_H-M   'P 1'
#
loop_
_entity.id
_entity.type
_entity.pdbx_description
1 polymer ?
#
loop_
_entity_poly.entity_id
_entity_poly.type
_entity_poly.pdbx_seq_one_letter_code
_entity_poly.pdbx_strand_id
1 'polypeptide(L)'
;MIISENYLDPDVAYFLGLIVARGTLHESSGDKKIIIEFPYKSLQAKGITKEYVQEDHLFYSITQIKERLQELTEADISINQQGHSYALIIRFLRNSLVWRNSNYLLKGSKSYYDFLVPQQIFLADTVIQKEFIRGIADCAGFIRESNNYMGGKRRVYLEISNKNWILPIQICELLQKYLEVPVQLIQWGHPNTREPKQIKKRTWAREHQIKIFAEAFKKVGFYVKYKQEILDDFVTADQKISGKINICNPYPPIRRITKKPKHPEEKSPLIHPKLRGKHYNAYWQICVDLGCNQCIKIPKKQLSLLKEVEDVVED
;
A
#
# COMPACT_ATOMS: atom_id res chain seq x y z
N MET A 1 15.70 9.92 -25.08
CA MET A 1 14.31 10.12 -25.56
C MET A 1 13.73 8.74 -25.80
N ILE A 2 13.09 8.15 -24.79
CA ILE A 2 12.60 6.76 -24.81
C ILE A 2 11.12 6.80 -25.21
N ILE A 3 10.73 5.87 -26.08
CA ILE A 3 9.41 5.70 -26.73
C ILE A 3 8.29 5.33 -25.72
N SER A 4 8.31 5.85 -24.48
CA SER A 4 7.34 5.52 -23.42
C SER A 4 6.35 6.64 -23.09
N GLU A 5 6.50 7.84 -23.66
CA GLU A 5 5.69 9.00 -23.26
C GLU A 5 4.23 8.96 -23.75
N ASN A 6 3.88 8.09 -24.72
CA ASN A 6 2.52 8.05 -25.30
C ASN A 6 1.58 6.97 -24.73
N TYR A 7 1.95 6.23 -23.69
CA TYR A 7 1.11 5.14 -23.14
C TYR A 7 0.63 5.36 -21.70
N LEU A 8 1.08 6.43 -21.06
CA LEU A 8 0.78 6.72 -19.66
C LEU A 8 0.26 8.14 -19.55
N ASP A 9 -1.04 8.25 -19.34
CA ASP A 9 -1.71 9.47 -18.92
C ASP A 9 -2.19 9.31 -17.46
N PRO A 10 -2.72 10.38 -16.84
CA PRO A 10 -3.25 10.33 -15.49
C PRO A 10 -4.32 9.24 -15.25
N ASP A 11 -5.17 8.94 -16.22
CA ASP A 11 -6.26 7.96 -16.10
C ASP A 11 -5.73 6.52 -16.17
N VAL A 12 -4.82 6.25 -17.10
CA VAL A 12 -4.10 4.97 -17.18
C VAL A 12 -3.32 4.71 -15.90
N ALA A 13 -2.64 5.73 -15.37
CA ALA A 13 -1.87 5.61 -14.14
C ALA A 13 -2.76 5.28 -12.94
N TYR A 14 -3.89 6.00 -12.80
CA TYR A 14 -4.89 5.71 -11.79
C TYR A 14 -5.41 4.27 -11.91
N PHE A 15 -5.79 3.85 -13.13
CA PHE A 15 -6.28 2.51 -13.40
C PHE A 15 -5.25 1.42 -13.03
N LEU A 16 -3.99 1.60 -13.41
CA LEU A 16 -2.90 0.70 -13.03
C LEU A 16 -2.72 0.65 -11.51
N GLY A 17 -2.88 1.78 -10.81
CA GLY A 17 -2.85 1.84 -9.35
C GLY A 17 -3.93 0.96 -8.72
N LEU A 18 -5.15 1.01 -9.24
CA LEU A 18 -6.26 0.13 -8.81
C LEU A 18 -5.91 -1.36 -9.01
N ILE A 19 -5.40 -1.70 -10.20
CA ILE A 19 -5.00 -3.09 -10.54
C ILE A 19 -3.86 -3.57 -9.62
N VAL A 20 -2.81 -2.77 -9.45
CA VAL A 20 -1.65 -3.14 -8.63
C VAL A 20 -2.05 -3.36 -7.17
N ALA A 21 -3.02 -2.59 -6.65
CA ALA A 21 -3.46 -2.72 -5.28
C ALA A 21 -4.28 -3.99 -5.01
N ARG A 22 -5.30 -4.27 -5.85
CA ARG A 22 -6.31 -5.33 -5.60
C ARG A 22 -6.85 -5.99 -6.86
N GLY A 23 -6.12 -5.90 -7.97
CA GLY A 23 -6.50 -6.44 -9.26
C GLY A 23 -6.16 -7.92 -9.46
N THR A 24 -6.95 -8.60 -10.28
CA THR A 24 -6.63 -9.91 -10.87
C THR A 24 -6.99 -9.91 -12.36
N LEU A 25 -6.09 -10.44 -13.19
CA LEU A 25 -6.27 -10.61 -14.63
C LEU A 25 -6.64 -12.07 -14.91
N HIS A 26 -7.77 -12.27 -15.60
CA HIS A 26 -8.20 -13.59 -16.06
C HIS A 26 -8.31 -13.63 -17.58
N GLU A 27 -7.82 -14.71 -18.17
CA GLU A 27 -7.89 -14.97 -19.61
C GLU A 27 -8.21 -16.44 -19.81
N SER A 28 -9.39 -16.74 -20.39
CA SER A 28 -9.82 -18.11 -20.68
C SER A 28 -10.73 -18.14 -21.91
N SER A 29 -10.41 -18.97 -22.90
CA SER A 29 -11.28 -19.25 -24.05
C SER A 29 -11.87 -18.00 -24.74
N GLY A 30 -11.10 -16.92 -24.85
CA GLY A 30 -11.53 -15.65 -25.44
C GLY A 30 -12.19 -14.65 -24.48
N ASP A 31 -12.53 -15.06 -23.25
CA ASP A 31 -12.96 -14.17 -22.17
C ASP A 31 -11.74 -13.55 -21.47
N LYS A 32 -11.64 -12.22 -21.52
CA LYS A 32 -10.58 -11.43 -20.89
C LYS A 32 -11.21 -10.47 -19.90
N LYS A 33 -10.82 -10.59 -18.64
CA LYS A 33 -11.36 -9.72 -17.59
C LYS A 33 -10.32 -9.26 -16.60
N ILE A 34 -10.47 -8.02 -16.16
CA ILE A 34 -9.77 -7.45 -15.01
C ILE A 34 -10.80 -7.31 -13.89
N ILE A 35 -10.49 -7.88 -12.73
CA ILE A 35 -11.33 -7.81 -11.54
C ILE A 35 -10.57 -7.01 -10.50
N ILE A 36 -11.17 -5.93 -9.97
CA ILE A 36 -10.57 -5.07 -8.94
C ILE A 36 -11.48 -5.10 -7.71
N GLU A 37 -10.91 -5.50 -6.56
CA GLU A 37 -11.65 -5.61 -5.30
C GLU A 37 -11.52 -4.34 -4.45
N PHE A 38 -12.66 -3.90 -3.91
CA PHE A 38 -12.80 -2.78 -2.97
C PHE A 38 -13.40 -3.29 -1.66
N PRO A 39 -12.55 -3.76 -0.72
CA PRO A 39 -13.02 -4.28 0.55
C PRO A 39 -13.43 -3.15 1.51
N TYR A 40 -14.47 -3.38 2.31
CA TYR A 40 -14.84 -2.55 3.45
C TYR A 40 -14.82 -3.37 4.73
N LYS A 41 -14.24 -2.82 5.81
CA LYS A 41 -13.96 -3.58 7.05
C LYS A 41 -15.02 -3.40 8.13
N SER A 42 -15.78 -2.31 8.06
CA SER A 42 -16.78 -1.96 9.06
C SER A 42 -17.97 -1.35 8.37
N LEU A 43 -19.15 -1.53 8.95
CA LEU A 43 -20.38 -0.89 8.47
C LEU A 43 -20.25 0.63 8.46
N GLN A 44 -19.48 1.19 9.40
CA GLN A 44 -19.28 2.63 9.55
C GLN A 44 -17.82 3.06 9.38
N ALA A 45 -17.60 4.17 8.68
CA ALA A 45 -16.35 4.93 8.66
C ALA A 45 -16.52 6.17 9.53
N LYS A 46 -15.75 6.26 10.62
CA LYS A 46 -15.82 7.38 11.56
C LYS A 46 -14.70 8.38 11.28
N GLY A 47 -15.09 9.57 10.85
CA GLY A 47 -14.28 10.79 10.90
C GLY A 47 -14.39 11.46 12.27
N ILE A 48 -13.89 12.69 12.38
CA ILE A 48 -14.03 13.47 13.62
C ILE A 48 -15.45 14.05 13.71
N THR A 49 -15.95 14.57 12.59
CA THR A 49 -17.22 15.31 12.55
C THR A 49 -18.39 14.48 12.02
N LYS A 50 -18.09 13.45 11.22
CA LYS A 50 -19.08 12.67 10.47
C LYS A 50 -18.82 11.17 10.59
N GLU A 51 -19.91 10.41 10.55
CA GLU A 51 -19.89 8.96 10.37
C GLU A 51 -20.57 8.62 9.03
N TYR A 52 -19.98 7.71 8.28
CA TYR A 52 -20.48 7.28 6.98
C TYR A 52 -20.82 5.81 7.00
N VAL A 53 -21.95 5.42 6.41
CA VAL A 53 -22.22 4.02 6.08
C VAL A 53 -21.29 3.63 4.93
N GLN A 54 -20.29 2.78 5.20
CA GLN A 54 -19.24 2.49 4.21
C GLN A 54 -19.80 1.84 2.96
N GLU A 55 -20.80 0.99 3.10
CA GLU A 55 -21.38 0.24 1.99
C GLU A 55 -21.95 1.16 0.91
N ASP A 56 -22.91 2.02 1.27
CA ASP A 56 -23.58 2.95 0.35
C ASP A 56 -22.59 3.94 -0.29
N HIS A 57 -21.72 4.53 0.53
CA HIS A 57 -20.76 5.51 0.05
C HIS A 57 -19.67 4.88 -0.82
N LEU A 58 -19.28 3.64 -0.56
CA LEU A 58 -18.34 2.91 -1.39
C LEU A 58 -19.00 2.54 -2.72
N PHE A 59 -20.25 2.07 -2.74
CA PHE A 59 -20.97 1.79 -3.98
C PHE A 59 -21.08 3.03 -4.88
N TYR A 60 -21.44 4.19 -4.30
CA TYR A 60 -21.49 5.45 -5.05
C TYR A 60 -20.12 5.84 -5.62
N SER A 61 -19.07 5.71 -4.82
CA SER A 61 -17.69 6.02 -5.26
C SER A 61 -17.22 5.07 -6.36
N ILE A 62 -17.54 3.78 -6.28
CA ILE A 62 -17.20 2.80 -7.32
C ILE A 62 -17.98 3.07 -8.60
N THR A 63 -19.22 3.54 -8.52
CA THR A 63 -19.98 3.96 -9.71
C THR A 63 -19.28 5.11 -10.45
N GLN A 64 -18.78 6.12 -9.73
CA GLN A 64 -18.00 7.21 -10.33
C GLN A 64 -16.67 6.72 -10.93
N ILE A 65 -15.97 5.82 -10.23
CA ILE A 65 -14.76 5.18 -10.77
C ILE A 65 -15.09 4.38 -12.03
N LYS A 66 -16.21 3.65 -12.05
CA LYS A 66 -16.69 2.91 -13.21
C LYS A 66 -16.89 3.84 -14.41
N GLU A 67 -17.57 4.96 -14.26
CA GLU A 67 -17.82 5.91 -15.36
C GLU A 67 -16.49 6.36 -15.99
N ARG A 68 -15.54 6.80 -15.16
CA ARG A 68 -14.19 7.18 -15.61
C ARG A 68 -13.45 6.04 -16.31
N LEU A 69 -13.54 4.81 -15.79
CA LEU A 69 -12.89 3.65 -16.41
C LEU A 69 -13.61 3.20 -17.69
N GLN A 70 -14.92 3.40 -17.81
CA GLN A 70 -15.66 3.08 -19.03
C GLN A 70 -15.18 3.97 -20.19
N GLU A 71 -14.99 5.26 -19.94
CA GLU A 71 -14.42 6.20 -20.91
C GLU A 71 -13.00 5.81 -21.31
N LEU A 72 -12.15 5.44 -20.34
CA LEU A 72 -10.76 5.04 -20.60
C LEU A 72 -10.65 3.72 -21.38
N THR A 73 -11.50 2.74 -21.05
CA THR A 73 -11.32 1.36 -21.51
C THR A 73 -12.19 0.98 -22.69
N GLU A 74 -13.24 1.75 -22.98
CA GLU A 74 -14.30 1.42 -23.93
C GLU A 74 -14.86 0.00 -23.73
N ALA A 75 -14.76 -0.50 -22.49
CA ALA A 75 -15.09 -1.88 -22.14
C ALA A 75 -16.40 -1.95 -21.35
N ASP A 76 -16.99 -3.14 -21.35
CA ASP A 76 -18.12 -3.43 -20.47
C ASP A 76 -17.61 -3.54 -19.02
N ILE A 77 -18.18 -2.73 -18.12
CA ILE A 77 -17.81 -2.70 -16.71
C ILE A 77 -19.04 -2.98 -15.85
N SER A 78 -18.98 -4.06 -15.06
CA SER A 78 -20.00 -4.41 -14.07
C SER A 78 -19.48 -4.22 -12.64
N ILE A 79 -20.40 -3.93 -11.72
CA ILE A 79 -20.12 -3.86 -10.28
C ILE A 79 -20.88 -4.99 -9.62
N ASN A 80 -20.16 -5.87 -8.91
CA ASN A 80 -20.76 -6.99 -8.21
C ASN A 80 -20.41 -6.89 -6.72
N GLN A 81 -21.39 -7.03 -5.85
CA GLN A 81 -21.15 -7.17 -4.42
C GLN A 81 -20.82 -8.63 -4.08
N GLN A 82 -19.77 -8.85 -3.30
CA GLN A 82 -19.38 -10.16 -2.80
C GLN A 82 -19.02 -10.02 -1.31
N GLY A 83 -19.98 -10.36 -0.43
CA GLY A 83 -19.82 -10.21 1.01
C GLY A 83 -19.50 -8.76 1.39
N HIS A 84 -18.38 -8.54 2.09
CA HIS A 84 -17.90 -7.22 2.52
C HIS A 84 -16.92 -6.57 1.51
N SER A 85 -17.15 -6.79 0.22
CA SER A 85 -16.37 -6.19 -0.85
C SER A 85 -17.24 -5.94 -2.07
N TYR A 86 -16.95 -4.86 -2.78
CA TYR A 86 -17.42 -4.68 -4.15
C TYR A 86 -16.30 -5.08 -5.11
N ALA A 87 -16.67 -5.68 -6.23
CA ALA A 87 -15.76 -6.04 -7.30
C ALA A 87 -16.16 -5.29 -8.57
N LEU A 88 -15.22 -4.53 -9.12
CA LEU A 88 -15.35 -3.92 -10.43
C LEU A 88 -14.77 -4.89 -11.46
N ILE A 89 -15.62 -5.35 -12.38
CA ILE A 89 -15.28 -6.37 -13.38
C ILE A 89 -15.31 -5.72 -14.76
N ILE A 90 -14.14 -5.64 -15.39
CA ILE A 90 -13.96 -5.04 -16.72
C ILE A 90 -13.78 -6.18 -17.70
N ARG A 91 -14.67 -6.29 -18.68
CA ARG A 91 -14.66 -7.35 -19.69
C ARG A 91 -14.22 -6.81 -21.03
N PHE A 92 -13.24 -7.47 -21.62
CA PHE A 92 -12.71 -7.13 -22.93
C PHE A 92 -13.13 -8.19 -23.94
N LEU A 93 -13.82 -7.76 -25.00
CA LEU A 93 -14.28 -8.66 -26.06
C LEU A 93 -13.13 -9.21 -26.93
N ARG A 94 -11.97 -8.54 -26.93
CA ARG A 94 -10.79 -8.88 -27.75
C ARG A 94 -9.49 -8.48 -27.05
N ASN A 95 -8.36 -8.69 -27.72
CA ASN A 95 -7.03 -8.22 -27.29
C ASN A 95 -6.90 -6.69 -27.44
N SER A 96 -7.72 -5.93 -26.72
CA SER A 96 -7.73 -4.46 -26.76
C SER A 96 -6.36 -3.87 -26.40
N LEU A 97 -6.11 -2.62 -26.81
CA LEU A 97 -4.88 -1.92 -26.45
C LEU A 97 -4.72 -1.84 -24.92
N VAL A 98 -5.81 -1.55 -24.20
CA VAL A 98 -5.81 -1.49 -22.74
C VAL A 98 -5.41 -2.83 -22.12
N TRP A 99 -5.96 -3.95 -22.59
CA TRP A 99 -5.58 -5.27 -22.09
C TRP A 99 -4.11 -5.59 -22.37
N ARG A 100 -3.66 -5.35 -23.60
CA ARG A 100 -2.27 -5.60 -24.01
C ARG A 100 -1.28 -4.75 -23.22
N ASN A 101 -1.55 -3.47 -23.08
CA ASN A 101 -0.72 -2.52 -22.36
C ASN A 101 -0.69 -2.84 -20.86
N SER A 102 -1.84 -3.17 -20.26
CA SER A 102 -1.91 -3.61 -18.86
C SER A 102 -1.06 -4.85 -18.63
N ASN A 103 -1.22 -5.89 -19.48
CA ASN A 103 -0.43 -7.11 -19.35
C ASN A 103 1.08 -6.89 -19.58
N TYR A 104 1.45 -5.97 -20.49
CA TYR A 104 2.83 -5.57 -20.73
C TYR A 104 3.43 -4.84 -19.52
N LEU A 105 2.75 -3.81 -19.01
CA LEU A 105 3.20 -3.01 -17.86
C LEU A 105 3.29 -3.84 -16.57
N LEU A 106 2.39 -4.81 -16.41
CA LEU A 106 2.38 -5.77 -15.29
C LEU A 106 3.30 -6.98 -15.52
N LYS A 107 4.08 -6.99 -16.61
CA LYS A 107 5.05 -8.04 -16.95
C LYS A 107 4.48 -9.47 -16.94
N GLY A 108 3.22 -9.61 -17.35
CA GLY A 108 2.53 -10.90 -17.43
C GLY A 108 2.05 -11.48 -16.08
N SER A 109 2.34 -10.83 -14.94
CA SER A 109 1.73 -11.18 -13.65
C SER A 109 0.20 -11.13 -13.75
N LYS A 110 -0.49 -11.93 -12.95
CA LYS A 110 -1.96 -12.06 -13.02
C LYS A 110 -2.70 -11.63 -11.76
N SER A 111 -2.00 -11.37 -10.65
CA SER A 111 -2.65 -11.04 -9.38
C SER A 111 -1.85 -10.02 -8.58
N TYR A 112 -2.55 -9.20 -7.79
CA TYR A 112 -1.98 -8.25 -6.82
C TYR A 112 -1.03 -8.88 -5.78
N TYR A 113 -1.05 -10.21 -5.64
CA TYR A 113 -0.04 -10.94 -4.88
C TYR A 113 1.38 -10.78 -5.43
N ASP A 114 1.51 -10.54 -6.74
CA ASP A 114 2.79 -10.53 -7.44
C ASP A 114 3.02 -9.23 -8.24
N PHE A 115 2.06 -8.31 -8.25
CA PHE A 115 2.22 -7.04 -8.95
C PHE A 115 3.27 -6.15 -8.30
N LEU A 116 4.06 -5.51 -9.15
CA LEU A 116 5.05 -4.51 -8.78
C LEU A 116 4.66 -3.17 -9.40
N VAL A 117 5.25 -2.09 -8.89
CA VAL A 117 5.15 -0.79 -9.55
C VAL A 117 5.80 -0.88 -10.94
N PRO A 118 5.08 -0.59 -12.04
CA PRO A 118 5.66 -0.59 -13.37
C PRO A 118 6.83 0.41 -13.46
N GLN A 119 7.91 0.04 -14.15
CA GLN A 119 9.09 0.91 -14.27
C GLN A 119 8.74 2.26 -14.91
N GLN A 120 7.76 2.26 -15.81
CA GLN A 120 7.27 3.43 -16.49
C GLN A 120 6.65 4.45 -15.51
N ILE A 121 6.08 4.02 -14.38
CA ILE A 121 5.61 4.94 -13.34
C ILE A 121 6.79 5.67 -12.67
N PHE A 122 7.89 4.97 -12.38
CA PHE A 122 9.09 5.61 -11.82
C PHE A 122 9.73 6.62 -12.77
N LEU A 123 9.61 6.41 -14.08
CA LEU A 123 10.15 7.30 -15.10
C LEU A 123 9.21 8.45 -15.49
N ALA A 124 7.94 8.36 -15.12
CA ALA A 124 6.94 9.36 -15.45
C ALA A 124 7.07 10.62 -14.57
N ASP A 125 6.33 11.66 -14.92
CA ASP A 125 6.23 12.87 -14.12
C ASP A 125 5.47 12.64 -12.79
N THR A 126 5.52 13.65 -11.93
CA THR A 126 4.89 13.61 -10.61
C THR A 126 3.37 13.54 -10.67
N VAL A 127 2.73 13.99 -11.75
CA VAL A 127 1.27 13.94 -11.91
C VAL A 127 0.85 12.48 -12.12
N ILE A 128 1.50 11.79 -13.05
CA ILE A 128 1.27 10.37 -13.34
C ILE A 128 1.56 9.51 -12.11
N GLN A 129 2.70 9.76 -11.43
CA GLN A 129 3.06 9.04 -10.20
C GLN A 129 2.03 9.24 -9.09
N LYS A 130 1.51 10.47 -8.94
CA LYS A 130 0.49 10.81 -7.95
C LYS A 130 -0.82 10.10 -8.24
N GLU A 131 -1.27 10.07 -9.48
CA GLU A 131 -2.50 9.34 -9.86
C GLU A 131 -2.37 7.83 -9.61
N PHE A 132 -1.22 7.25 -9.93
CA PHE A 132 -0.95 5.84 -9.64
C PHE A 132 -1.07 5.54 -8.14
N ILE A 133 -0.45 6.35 -7.28
CA ILE A 133 -0.59 6.20 -5.82
C ILE A 133 -2.03 6.42 -5.35
N ARG A 134 -2.77 7.36 -5.96
CA ARG A 134 -4.18 7.59 -5.64
C ARG A 134 -5.04 6.37 -5.97
N GLY A 135 -4.82 5.73 -7.12
CA GLY A 135 -5.47 4.46 -7.47
C GLY A 135 -5.21 3.39 -6.41
N ILE A 136 -3.95 3.25 -5.97
CA ILE A 136 -3.63 2.33 -4.87
C ILE A 136 -4.41 2.69 -3.60
N ALA A 137 -4.48 3.97 -3.26
CA ALA A 137 -5.12 4.46 -2.03
C ALA A 137 -6.65 4.30 -2.05
N ASP A 138 -7.30 4.46 -3.18
CA ASP A 138 -8.75 4.27 -3.27
C ASP A 138 -9.16 2.80 -3.04
N CYS A 139 -8.37 1.83 -3.49
CA CYS A 139 -8.60 0.39 -3.22
C CYS A 139 -8.07 -0.07 -1.85
N ALA A 140 -6.82 0.23 -1.53
CA ALA A 140 -6.10 -0.34 -0.40
C ALA A 140 -5.86 0.66 0.75
N GLY A 141 -6.28 1.91 0.61
CA GLY A 141 -6.15 2.94 1.63
C GLY A 141 -7.31 2.92 2.63
N PHE A 142 -6.97 2.87 3.91
CA PHE A 142 -7.89 2.95 5.02
C PHE A 142 -7.59 4.17 5.88
N ILE A 143 -8.64 4.94 6.16
CA ILE A 143 -8.60 6.11 7.01
C ILE A 143 -9.72 6.01 8.06
N ARG A 144 -9.36 6.19 9.33
CA ARG A 144 -10.28 6.13 10.48
C ARG A 144 -9.63 6.81 11.68
N GLU A 145 -10.44 7.29 12.62
CA GLU A 145 -9.93 8.05 13.76
C GLU A 145 -8.95 7.25 14.64
N SER A 146 -9.22 5.94 14.82
CA SER A 146 -8.36 5.04 15.59
C SER A 146 -6.99 4.79 14.97
N ASN A 147 -6.70 5.34 13.78
CA ASN A 147 -5.36 5.34 13.20
C ASN A 147 -4.44 6.44 13.76
N ASN A 148 -4.76 7.00 14.94
CA ASN A 148 -3.89 7.94 15.62
C ASN A 148 -2.52 7.33 15.97
N TYR A 149 -1.51 8.19 16.03
CA TYR A 149 -0.18 7.90 16.54
C TYR A 149 -0.01 8.51 17.94
N MET A 150 1.05 8.12 18.64
CA MET A 150 1.40 8.76 19.91
C MET A 150 1.53 10.27 19.69
N GLY A 151 0.75 11.06 20.44
CA GLY A 151 0.61 12.50 20.25
C GLY A 151 -0.66 12.93 19.50
N GLY A 152 -1.52 12.01 19.06
CA GLY A 152 -2.87 12.31 18.57
C GLY A 152 -3.01 12.46 17.05
N LYS A 153 -1.91 12.71 16.31
CA LYS A 153 -1.95 12.82 14.83
C LYS A 153 -2.45 11.53 14.18
N ARG A 154 -3.40 11.62 13.26
CA ARG A 154 -4.00 10.50 12.51
C ARG A 154 -3.20 10.15 11.26
N ARG A 155 -3.43 8.92 10.79
CA ARG A 155 -2.69 8.31 9.69
C ARG A 155 -3.60 7.61 8.69
N VAL A 156 -3.20 7.68 7.43
CA VAL A 156 -3.68 6.83 6.35
C VAL A 156 -2.84 5.57 6.32
N TYR A 157 -3.49 4.41 6.24
CA TYR A 157 -2.83 3.12 6.07
C TYR A 157 -3.08 2.61 4.67
N LEU A 158 -2.02 2.37 3.89
CA LEU A 158 -2.11 1.59 2.65
C LEU A 158 -1.82 0.13 2.98
N GLU A 159 -2.79 -0.75 2.74
CA GLU A 159 -2.74 -2.17 3.09
C GLU A 159 -2.46 -3.07 1.90
N ILE A 160 -1.23 -3.58 1.84
CA ILE A 160 -0.74 -4.45 0.77
C ILE A 160 -0.77 -5.90 1.23
N SER A 161 -1.12 -6.83 0.33
CA SER A 161 -1.19 -8.26 0.65
C SER A 161 0.06 -8.77 1.36
N ASN A 162 -0.11 -9.65 2.34
CA ASN A 162 1.00 -10.32 3.04
C ASN A 162 1.90 -11.13 2.10
N LYS A 163 1.41 -11.53 0.92
CA LYS A 163 2.21 -12.25 -0.07
C LYS A 163 3.17 -11.33 -0.84
N ASN A 164 2.85 -10.04 -0.94
CA ASN A 164 3.61 -9.09 -1.73
C ASN A 164 4.53 -8.24 -0.84
N TRP A 165 5.73 -8.78 -0.60
CA TRP A 165 6.72 -8.14 0.28
C TRP A 165 7.49 -7.01 -0.40
N ILE A 166 7.52 -6.98 -1.74
CA ILE A 166 8.32 -6.02 -2.51
C ILE A 166 7.57 -4.72 -2.76
N LEU A 167 6.27 -4.81 -3.09
CA LEU A 167 5.44 -3.64 -3.41
C LEU A 167 5.44 -2.54 -2.33
N PRO A 168 5.43 -2.83 -1.01
CA PRO A 168 5.52 -1.80 0.01
C PRO A 168 6.79 -0.94 -0.06
N ILE A 169 7.93 -1.54 -0.43
CA ILE A 169 9.19 -0.79 -0.62
C ILE A 169 9.08 0.16 -1.82
N GLN A 170 8.53 -0.32 -2.93
CA GLN A 170 8.37 0.46 -4.15
C GLN A 170 7.38 1.62 -3.97
N ILE A 171 6.25 1.39 -3.28
CA ILE A 171 5.30 2.45 -2.94
C ILE A 171 5.96 3.48 -2.01
N CYS A 172 6.71 3.03 -1.01
CA CYS A 172 7.46 3.91 -0.12
C CYS A 172 8.53 4.72 -0.90
N GLU A 173 9.14 4.13 -1.93
CA GLU A 173 10.03 4.82 -2.86
C GLU A 173 9.34 5.95 -3.62
N LEU A 174 8.24 5.65 -4.31
CA LEU A 174 7.43 6.65 -5.01
C LEU A 174 7.00 7.79 -4.09
N LEU A 175 6.39 7.46 -2.95
CA LEU A 175 5.89 8.45 -2.00
C LEU A 175 6.98 9.41 -1.55
N GLN A 176 8.13 8.89 -1.10
CA GLN A 176 9.11 9.74 -0.43
C GLN A 176 10.10 10.42 -1.38
N LYS A 177 10.58 9.71 -2.41
CA LYS A 177 11.62 10.24 -3.30
C LYS A 177 11.04 11.11 -4.41
N TYR A 178 9.84 10.78 -4.89
CA TYR A 178 9.27 11.41 -6.07
C TYR A 178 8.14 12.38 -5.71
N LEU A 179 7.27 12.01 -4.77
CA LEU A 179 6.12 12.83 -4.36
C LEU A 179 6.37 13.68 -3.11
N GLU A 180 7.53 13.53 -2.48
CA GLU A 180 7.89 14.19 -1.22
C GLU A 180 6.81 14.03 -0.14
N VAL A 181 6.23 12.84 -0.04
CA VAL A 181 5.25 12.42 0.97
C VAL A 181 5.96 11.54 2.00
N PRO A 182 6.27 12.06 3.19
CA PRO A 182 6.94 11.27 4.22
C PRO A 182 6.13 10.05 4.66
N VAL A 183 6.76 8.88 4.62
CA VAL A 183 6.21 7.63 5.18
C VAL A 183 6.73 7.49 6.60
N GLN A 184 5.82 7.34 7.55
CA GLN A 184 6.19 7.20 8.96
C GLN A 184 6.91 5.86 9.20
N LEU A 185 6.28 4.76 8.80
CA LEU A 185 6.82 3.41 8.90
C LEU A 185 6.04 2.44 8.00
N ILE A 186 6.67 1.31 7.69
CA ILE A 186 5.99 0.13 7.13
C ILE A 186 5.84 -0.88 8.26
N GLN A 187 4.60 -1.17 8.65
CA GLN A 187 4.30 -2.26 9.56
C GLN A 187 4.13 -3.54 8.76
N TRP A 188 5.20 -4.35 8.71
CA TRP A 188 5.21 -5.62 8.02
C TRP A 188 4.22 -6.61 8.64
N GLY A 189 3.60 -7.47 7.84
CA GLY A 189 2.95 -8.71 8.29
C GLY A 189 3.97 -9.77 8.66
N HIS A 190 4.91 -9.41 9.54
CA HIS A 190 5.92 -10.28 10.11
C HIS A 190 5.60 -10.51 11.60
N PRO A 191 5.86 -11.70 12.18
CA PRO A 191 5.61 -11.94 13.60
C PRO A 191 6.29 -10.91 14.51
N ASN A 192 7.58 -10.60 14.28
CA ASN A 192 8.29 -9.63 15.12
C ASN A 192 7.79 -8.17 15.02
N THR A 193 6.94 -7.83 14.04
CA THR A 193 6.37 -6.48 13.88
C THR A 193 4.91 -6.41 14.34
N ARG A 194 4.13 -7.46 14.15
CA ARG A 194 2.71 -7.52 14.54
C ARG A 194 2.50 -8.05 15.95
N GLU A 195 3.27 -9.04 16.34
CA GLU A 195 3.16 -9.78 17.59
C GLU A 195 4.51 -9.84 18.32
N PRO A 196 5.15 -8.68 18.62
CA PRO A 196 6.51 -8.66 19.15
C PRO A 196 6.66 -9.22 20.56
N LYS A 197 5.57 -9.46 21.31
CA LYS A 197 5.60 -9.88 22.72
C LYS A 197 4.62 -10.99 23.10
N GLN A 198 3.53 -11.13 22.35
CA GLN A 198 2.45 -12.05 22.67
C GLN A 198 2.23 -12.95 21.47
N ILE A 199 2.32 -14.26 21.68
CA ILE A 199 1.98 -15.26 20.67
C ILE A 199 0.46 -15.39 20.69
N LYS A 200 -0.22 -14.79 19.70
CA LYS A 200 -1.63 -15.05 19.44
C LYS A 200 -1.71 -16.03 18.28
N LYS A 201 -2.78 -16.83 18.19
CA LYS A 201 -2.94 -17.79 17.09
C LYS A 201 -2.98 -17.05 15.75
N ARG A 202 -1.84 -17.02 15.04
CA ARG A 202 -1.64 -16.63 13.64
C ARG A 202 -2.20 -15.27 13.24
N THR A 203 -2.26 -14.28 14.14
CA THR A 203 -2.80 -12.94 13.79
C THR A 203 -1.75 -12.01 13.15
N TRP A 204 -0.49 -12.46 13.07
CA TRP A 204 0.61 -11.69 12.50
C TRP A 204 0.64 -11.67 10.96
N ALA A 205 0.13 -12.72 10.30
CA ALA A 205 0.19 -12.90 8.85
C ALA A 205 -0.88 -12.06 8.11
N ARG A 206 -1.03 -10.81 8.55
CA ARG A 206 -1.91 -9.80 7.96
C ARG A 206 -1.17 -8.99 6.90
N GLU A 207 -1.90 -8.10 6.24
CA GLU A 207 -1.39 -7.16 5.25
C GLU A 207 -0.18 -6.36 5.77
N HIS A 208 0.73 -5.99 4.88
CA HIS A 208 1.72 -4.96 5.17
C HIS A 208 1.00 -3.60 5.19
N GLN A 209 1.31 -2.77 6.18
CA GLN A 209 0.69 -1.45 6.34
C GLN A 209 1.72 -0.35 6.16
N ILE A 210 1.62 0.41 5.08
CA ILE A 210 2.39 1.65 4.89
C ILE A 210 1.63 2.76 5.62
N LYS A 211 2.24 3.34 6.66
CA LYS A 211 1.58 4.34 7.51
C LYS A 211 2.08 5.73 7.17
N ILE A 212 1.16 6.61 6.82
CA ILE A 212 1.42 7.97 6.36
C ILE A 212 0.57 8.91 7.20
N PHE A 213 1.13 10.00 7.71
CA PHE A 213 0.32 11.00 8.43
C PHE A 213 -0.66 11.69 7.49
N ALA A 214 -1.86 12.01 7.99
CA ALA A 214 -2.92 12.64 7.19
C ALA A 214 -2.44 13.93 6.50
N GLU A 215 -1.75 14.81 7.25
CA GLU A 215 -1.13 16.04 6.75
C GLU A 215 -0.20 15.81 5.55
N ALA A 216 0.59 14.74 5.58
CA ALA A 216 1.49 14.38 4.48
C ALA A 216 0.73 13.79 3.28
N PHE A 217 -0.26 12.94 3.55
CA PHE A 217 -1.03 12.26 2.52
C PHE A 217 -1.95 13.20 1.73
N LYS A 218 -2.28 14.38 2.27
CA LYS A 218 -3.04 15.44 1.56
C LYS A 218 -2.46 15.79 0.19
N LYS A 219 -1.14 15.67 -0.01
CA LYS A 219 -0.51 15.88 -1.32
C LYS A 219 -1.06 14.93 -2.40
N VAL A 220 -1.46 13.71 -2.03
CA VAL A 220 -2.05 12.70 -2.92
C VAL A 220 -3.58 12.78 -2.90
N GLY A 221 -4.19 12.63 -1.71
CA GLY A 221 -5.64 12.58 -1.55
C GLY A 221 -6.29 11.28 -2.04
N PHE A 222 -7.63 11.28 -2.11
CA PHE A 222 -8.49 10.20 -2.57
C PHE A 222 -9.49 10.73 -3.61
N TYR A 223 -9.96 9.88 -4.53
CA TYR A 223 -11.19 10.18 -5.27
C TYR A 223 -12.43 9.64 -4.57
N VAL A 224 -12.28 8.61 -3.73
CA VAL A 224 -13.38 8.12 -2.88
C VAL A 224 -13.79 9.22 -1.91
N LYS A 225 -14.95 9.84 -2.17
CA LYS A 225 -15.40 11.09 -1.54
C LYS A 225 -15.35 11.06 -0.01
N TYR A 226 -15.90 10.03 0.62
CA TYR A 226 -15.92 9.96 2.09
C TYR A 226 -14.50 9.82 2.69
N LYS A 227 -13.57 9.15 2.00
CA LYS A 227 -12.17 9.06 2.45
C LYS A 227 -11.49 10.42 2.36
N GLN A 228 -11.78 11.19 1.30
CA GLN A 228 -11.27 12.54 1.13
C GLN A 228 -11.83 13.49 2.20
N GLU A 229 -13.13 13.46 2.48
CA GLU A 229 -13.74 14.27 3.55
C GLU A 229 -13.11 13.97 4.93
N ILE A 230 -12.91 12.69 5.27
CA ILE A 230 -12.23 12.31 6.53
C ILE A 230 -10.76 12.77 6.53
N LEU A 231 -10.08 12.71 5.39
CA LEU A 231 -8.70 13.17 5.26
C LEU A 231 -8.59 14.67 5.55
N ASP A 232 -9.48 15.48 4.97
CA ASP A 232 -9.49 16.92 5.17
C ASP A 232 -9.82 17.31 6.62
N ASP A 233 -10.76 16.61 7.26
CA ASP A 233 -11.05 16.73 8.69
C ASP A 233 -9.80 16.46 9.54
N PHE A 234 -9.10 15.35 9.27
CA PHE A 234 -7.90 14.99 10.01
C PHE A 234 -6.77 15.99 9.81
N VAL A 235 -6.56 16.45 8.57
CA VAL A 235 -5.53 17.46 8.30
C VAL A 235 -5.80 18.73 9.10
N THR A 236 -7.06 19.21 9.10
CA THR A 236 -7.45 20.42 9.82
C THR A 236 -7.27 20.28 11.33
N ALA A 237 -7.62 19.12 11.89
CA ALA A 237 -7.46 18.86 13.31
C ALA A 237 -5.99 18.66 13.72
N ASP A 238 -5.22 17.93 12.92
CA ASP A 238 -3.85 17.51 13.26
C ASP A 238 -2.83 18.63 13.06
N GLN A 239 -3.11 19.63 12.20
CA GLN A 239 -2.29 20.84 12.06
C GLN A 239 -2.05 21.58 13.39
N LYS A 240 -2.98 21.46 14.34
CA LYS A 240 -2.89 22.07 15.68
C LYS A 240 -1.98 21.28 16.63
N ILE A 241 -1.59 20.07 16.24
CA ILE A 241 -0.80 19.15 17.05
C ILE A 241 0.68 19.33 16.69
N SER A 242 1.51 19.59 17.70
CA SER A 242 2.96 19.67 17.50
C SER A 242 3.56 18.31 17.15
N GLY A 243 4.53 18.28 16.23
CA GLY A 243 5.24 17.06 15.86
C GLY A 243 5.84 17.15 14.47
N LYS A 244 7.14 16.84 14.35
CA LYS A 244 7.83 16.82 13.06
C LYS A 244 7.46 15.56 12.28
N ILE A 245 7.02 15.74 11.05
CA ILE A 245 6.82 14.66 10.08
C ILE A 245 8.10 14.56 9.27
N ASN A 246 8.91 13.53 9.55
CA ASN A 246 10.18 13.31 8.87
C ASN A 246 10.03 12.21 7.80
N ILE A 247 10.70 12.40 6.67
CA ILE A 247 10.90 11.35 5.66
C ILE A 247 11.65 10.19 6.30
N CYS A 248 11.21 8.96 6.00
CA CYS A 248 11.80 7.68 6.31
C CYS A 248 12.43 7.69 7.70
N ASN A 249 11.68 7.29 8.72
CA ASN A 249 12.16 7.39 10.10
C ASN A 249 12.69 6.04 10.63
N PRO A 250 13.87 5.52 10.22
CA PRO A 250 14.53 4.48 11.02
C PRO A 250 15.01 5.04 12.37
N TYR A 251 14.90 6.36 12.58
CA TYR A 251 15.57 7.08 13.64
C TYR A 251 14.63 7.96 14.49
N PRO A 252 13.60 7.42 15.17
CA PRO A 252 13.34 7.97 16.48
C PRO A 252 14.69 7.85 17.20
N PRO A 253 15.28 8.94 17.73
CA PRO A 253 16.55 8.87 18.42
C PRO A 253 16.42 7.75 19.44
N ILE A 254 17.07 6.62 19.17
CA ILE A 254 16.84 5.41 19.95
C ILE A 254 17.40 5.74 21.33
N ARG A 255 16.49 6.11 22.24
CA ARG A 255 16.83 6.21 23.65
C ARG A 255 17.15 4.82 24.20
N ARG A 256 16.53 3.75 23.64
CA ARG A 256 16.79 2.33 23.98
C ARG A 256 16.55 1.38 22.81
N ILE A 257 17.56 0.55 22.51
CA ILE A 257 17.42 -0.61 21.64
C ILE A 257 16.62 -1.65 22.43
N THR A 258 15.40 -1.95 22.00
CA THR A 258 14.57 -2.97 22.66
C THR A 258 14.75 -4.29 21.95
N LYS A 259 15.43 -5.24 22.59
CA LYS A 259 15.46 -6.64 22.12
C LYS A 259 14.05 -7.24 22.25
N LYS A 260 13.58 -7.89 21.18
CA LYS A 260 12.30 -8.58 21.16
C LYS A 260 12.51 -10.08 21.45
N PRO A 261 11.55 -10.76 22.08
CA PRO A 261 11.57 -12.22 22.15
C PRO A 261 11.51 -12.83 20.75
N LYS A 262 12.21 -13.95 20.56
CA LYS A 262 12.09 -14.77 19.35
C LYS A 262 10.66 -15.27 19.21
N HIS A 263 10.15 -15.29 17.98
CA HIS A 263 8.80 -15.74 17.69
C HIS A 263 8.84 -17.09 16.95
N PRO A 264 8.03 -18.09 17.35
CA PRO A 264 8.10 -19.44 16.77
C PRO A 264 7.82 -19.46 15.25
N GLU A 265 6.96 -18.56 14.79
CA GLU A 265 6.59 -18.42 13.36
C GLU A 265 7.61 -17.67 12.49
N GLU A 266 8.82 -17.35 12.97
CA GLU A 266 9.86 -16.72 12.14
C GLU A 266 10.24 -17.59 10.93
N LYS A 267 10.06 -18.91 11.02
CA LYS A 267 10.32 -19.87 9.94
C LYS A 267 9.11 -20.13 9.03
N SER A 268 8.00 -19.43 9.23
CA SER A 268 6.74 -19.69 8.52
C SER A 268 6.89 -19.56 6.99
N PRO A 269 6.27 -20.44 6.18
CA PRO A 269 6.33 -20.37 4.72
C PRO A 269 5.64 -19.13 4.14
N LEU A 270 4.77 -18.48 4.92
CA LEU A 270 4.10 -17.21 4.55
C LEU A 270 5.08 -16.02 4.50
N ILE A 271 6.26 -16.15 5.10
CA ILE A 271 7.30 -15.13 5.07
C ILE A 271 8.12 -15.27 3.79
N HIS A 272 8.47 -14.12 3.19
CA HIS A 272 9.33 -14.03 2.03
C HIS A 272 10.64 -14.82 2.25
N PRO A 273 11.12 -15.61 1.26
CA PRO A 273 12.30 -16.46 1.42
C PRO A 273 13.53 -15.73 1.99
N LYS A 274 13.80 -14.50 1.55
CA LYS A 274 14.93 -13.68 2.04
C LYS A 274 14.87 -13.32 3.53
N LEU A 275 13.67 -13.34 4.12
CA LEU A 275 13.41 -12.96 5.51
C LEU A 275 13.15 -14.15 6.42
N ARG A 276 12.83 -15.32 5.85
CA ARG A 276 12.40 -16.51 6.58
C ARG A 276 13.53 -17.00 7.50
N GLY A 277 13.18 -17.25 8.76
CA GLY A 277 14.09 -17.70 9.81
C GLY A 277 14.93 -16.60 10.46
N LYS A 278 14.82 -15.35 9.99
CA LYS A 278 15.54 -14.20 10.57
C LYS A 278 14.71 -13.51 11.64
N HIS A 279 15.40 -13.02 12.66
CA HIS A 279 14.81 -12.25 13.75
C HIS A 279 14.96 -10.74 13.52
N TYR A 280 13.87 -9.99 13.71
CA TYR A 280 13.88 -8.52 13.53
C TYR A 280 13.43 -7.77 14.78
N ASN A 281 14.33 -7.00 15.36
CA ASN A 281 14.06 -6.10 16.47
C ASN A 281 13.30 -4.84 16.03
N ALA A 282 13.47 -4.40 14.78
CA ALA A 282 12.84 -3.20 14.23
C ALA A 282 12.31 -3.41 12.81
N TYR A 283 11.28 -2.64 12.45
CA TYR A 283 10.64 -2.75 11.13
C TYR A 283 11.57 -2.36 9.97
N TRP A 284 12.51 -1.45 10.22
CA TRP A 284 13.44 -0.95 9.20
C TRP A 284 14.48 -1.99 8.80
N GLN A 285 14.80 -2.97 9.68
CA GLN A 285 15.71 -4.06 9.34
C GLN A 285 15.13 -4.91 8.20
N ILE A 286 13.82 -5.17 8.24
CA ILE A 286 13.11 -5.83 7.14
C ILE A 286 13.19 -4.98 5.86
N CYS A 287 13.06 -3.65 5.97
CA CYS A 287 13.19 -2.78 4.80
C CYS A 287 14.58 -2.89 4.16
N VAL A 288 15.65 -2.89 4.97
CA VAL A 288 17.04 -3.05 4.49
C VAL A 288 17.22 -4.41 3.82
N ASP A 289 16.78 -5.49 4.46
CA ASP A 289 16.86 -6.83 3.89
C ASP A 289 16.09 -6.96 2.58
N LEU A 290 14.99 -6.23 2.40
CA LEU A 290 14.24 -6.20 1.13
C LEU A 290 14.82 -5.24 0.08
N GLY A 291 15.94 -4.56 0.36
CA GLY A 291 16.64 -3.69 -0.60
C GLY A 291 16.19 -2.23 -0.58
N CYS A 292 15.67 -1.73 0.55
CA CYS A 292 15.26 -0.33 0.67
C CYS A 292 16.46 0.62 0.61
N ASN A 293 16.52 1.41 -0.46
CA ASN A 293 17.56 2.44 -0.67
C ASN A 293 17.27 3.77 0.02
N GLN A 294 16.27 3.85 0.90
CA GLN A 294 15.93 5.08 1.63
C GLN A 294 16.59 5.13 3.01
N CYS A 295 16.95 3.97 3.55
CA CYS A 295 17.58 3.83 4.87
C CYS A 295 19.11 4.03 4.83
N ILE A 296 19.64 4.93 4.00
CA ILE A 296 21.09 4.99 3.70
C ILE A 296 21.94 5.43 4.91
N LYS A 297 21.38 6.19 5.85
CA LYS A 297 22.12 6.66 7.04
C LYS A 297 21.63 5.98 8.31
N ILE A 298 21.98 4.69 8.46
CA ILE A 298 21.79 3.96 9.72
C ILE A 298 22.88 4.42 10.69
N PRO A 299 22.53 5.05 11.82
CA PRO A 299 23.56 5.53 12.74
C PRO A 299 24.31 4.38 13.40
N LYS A 300 25.59 4.61 13.72
CA LYS A 300 26.50 3.56 14.21
C LYS A 300 25.92 2.72 15.37
N LYS A 301 25.16 3.35 16.27
CA LYS A 301 24.49 2.69 17.41
C LYS A 301 23.42 1.68 17.00
N GLN A 302 22.83 1.82 15.81
CA GLN A 302 21.84 0.89 15.26
C GLN A 302 22.48 -0.17 14.35
N LEU A 303 23.69 0.04 13.83
CA LEU A 303 24.39 -0.96 13.04
C LEU A 303 24.65 -2.25 13.84
N SER A 304 24.78 -2.17 15.17
CA SER A 304 24.91 -3.35 16.03
C SER A 304 23.70 -4.28 15.95
N LEU A 305 22.50 -3.75 15.63
CA LEU A 305 21.30 -4.58 15.42
C LEU A 305 21.35 -5.40 14.12
N LEU A 306 22.17 -4.99 13.16
CA LEU A 306 22.40 -5.76 11.93
C LEU A 306 23.45 -6.85 12.14
N LYS A 307 24.45 -6.59 13.00
CA LYS A 307 25.55 -7.53 13.27
C LYS A 307 25.14 -8.77 14.07
N GLU A 308 24.18 -8.66 15.00
CA GLU A 308 23.65 -9.83 15.73
C GLU A 308 22.86 -10.82 14.83
N VAL A 309 22.70 -10.55 13.53
CA VAL A 309 22.10 -11.49 12.56
C VAL A 309 23.16 -12.47 12.02
N GLU A 310 24.46 -12.15 12.13
CA GLU A 310 25.56 -13.01 11.67
C GLU A 310 25.99 -14.04 12.74
N ASP A 311 25.78 -13.77 14.03
CA ASP A 311 26.22 -14.63 15.15
C ASP A 311 25.27 -15.82 15.48
N VAL A 312 24.47 -16.31 14.51
CA VAL A 312 23.59 -17.50 14.71
C VAL A 312 23.84 -18.60 13.67
N VAL A 313 24.96 -18.54 12.96
CA VAL A 313 25.43 -19.64 12.10
C VAL A 313 26.87 -19.98 12.48
N GLU A 314 27.05 -20.49 13.69
CA GLU A 314 28.19 -21.32 14.10
C GLU A 314 27.77 -22.01 15.40
N ASP A 315 27.17 -23.19 15.23
CA ASP A 315 27.37 -24.42 16.02
C ASP A 315 26.39 -25.52 15.54
#